data_AF-A0A176U436-F1
#
_entry.id   AF-A0A176U436-F1
#
_cell.length_a   1.000
_cell.length_b   1.000
_cell.length_c   1.000
_cell.angle_alpha   90.00
_cell.angle_beta   90.00
_cell.angle_gamma   90.00
#
_symmetry.space_group_name_H-M   'P 1'
#
loop_
_entity.id
_entity.type
_entity.pdbx_description
1 polymer ?
#
loop_
_entity_poly.entity_id
_entity_poly.type
_entity_poly.pdbx_seq_one_letter_code
_entity_poly.pdbx_strand_id
1 'polypeptide(L)'
;MEKLLSIISREIGDAFEACGYERELGRVTVSNRPDLCEYQCNGAMAGAKKYHKAPFMIADEVAEKLQSSKVVKDVASVKPGFLNFNLDNEYLASYVNQMKTSNKHGIELSAPEKIVIDYGGPNVAKPLHVGHLRSAIIGESVKRILRYAGNEVIGDAHLGDWGLQMGLIITELKERKPELVYFDPEYTGEYPEEAPFTISELEEIYPCASGKAKADEEFAKRAHDATVMLQNKDRGYTAIWNHILKVSIEDLQKNYSKLDVHFDLWKKESDAQPYIPDMVQMLKDKGLAYISNGALVVDVAKPEDTKEVPPCIILKSDGASLYQTTDLATIVEREKLFKPNRIIYVVDKRQEMHFTQVFRVSRLAELVPEDTKLQFLGFGTMNGKDGKPFKTRQGGVMRLEHLIRDINDAVYDKIMASRDEDEE
;
A
#
# COMPACT_ATOMS: atom_id res chain seq x y z
N MET A 1 13.54 11.48 22.02
CA MET A 1 12.97 12.21 23.17
C MET A 1 11.77 11.41 23.60
N GLU A 2 11.64 11.13 24.89
CA GLU A 2 10.56 10.27 25.36
C GLU A 2 9.21 10.89 25.00
N LYS A 3 8.26 10.04 24.57
CA LYS A 3 6.91 10.50 24.21
C LYS A 3 6.25 11.13 25.43
N LEU A 4 5.62 12.28 25.25
CA LEU A 4 4.93 13.01 26.32
C LEU A 4 4.00 12.11 27.14
N LEU A 5 3.19 11.28 26.47
CA LEU A 5 2.27 10.36 27.13
C LEU A 5 2.98 9.32 28.01
N SER A 6 4.18 8.87 27.63
CA SER A 6 5.00 7.96 28.44
C SER A 6 5.53 8.67 29.68
N ILE A 7 6.00 9.91 29.54
CA ILE A 7 6.48 10.72 30.67
C ILE A 7 5.36 10.98 31.66
N ILE A 8 4.18 11.37 31.18
CA ILE A 8 3.01 11.61 32.02
C ILE A 8 2.58 10.30 32.70
N SER A 9 2.52 9.18 31.96
CA SER A 9 2.18 7.88 32.57
C SER A 9 3.16 7.46 33.66
N ARG A 10 4.45 7.82 33.51
CA ARG A 10 5.44 7.61 34.57
C ARG A 10 5.17 8.47 35.79
N GLU A 11 4.93 9.77 35.61
CA GLU A 11 4.59 10.69 36.72
C GLU A 11 3.37 10.21 37.51
N ILE A 12 2.29 9.83 36.81
CA ILE A 12 1.09 9.31 37.46
C ILE A 12 1.37 7.95 38.12
N GLY A 13 2.14 7.07 37.47
CA GLY A 13 2.57 5.80 38.05
C GLY A 13 3.35 5.97 39.34
N ASP A 14 4.27 6.93 39.40
CA ASP A 14 5.06 7.24 40.58
C ASP A 14 4.18 7.77 41.72
N ALA A 15 3.10 8.50 41.40
CA ALA A 15 2.09 8.90 42.37
C ALA A 15 1.28 7.71 42.91
N PHE A 16 0.90 6.74 42.06
CA PHE A 16 0.28 5.49 42.51
C PHE A 16 1.21 4.71 43.43
N GLU A 17 2.48 4.54 43.06
CA GLU A 17 3.48 3.83 43.86
C GLU A 17 3.71 4.50 45.22
N ALA A 18 3.78 5.83 45.25
CA ALA A 18 3.92 6.59 46.49
C ALA A 18 2.71 6.46 47.44
N CYS A 19 1.54 6.12 46.91
CA CYS A 19 0.33 5.81 47.69
C CYS A 19 0.22 4.32 48.05
N GLY A 20 1.22 3.49 47.72
CA GLY A 20 1.24 2.05 48.01
C GLY A 20 0.54 1.18 46.98
N TYR A 21 0.31 1.69 45.77
CA TYR A 21 -0.33 0.98 44.67
C TYR A 21 0.65 0.56 43.57
N GLU A 22 0.23 -0.34 42.68
CA GLU A 22 1.03 -0.73 41.51
C GLU A 22 1.23 0.44 40.55
N ARG A 23 2.48 0.62 40.10
CA ARG A 23 2.88 1.70 39.19
C ARG A 23 2.15 1.62 37.85
N GLU A 24 1.85 0.41 37.38
CA GLU A 24 1.15 0.14 36.11
C GLU A 24 -0.28 0.69 36.08
N LEU A 25 -0.87 0.96 37.26
CA LEU A 25 -2.17 1.63 37.34
C LEU A 25 -2.10 3.05 36.81
N GLY A 26 -0.93 3.70 36.84
CA GLY A 26 -0.73 5.07 36.37
C GLY A 26 -0.75 5.26 34.85
N ARG A 27 -1.18 4.28 34.06
CA ARG A 27 -1.27 4.43 32.59
C ARG A 27 -2.25 5.55 32.22
N VAL A 28 -1.77 6.52 31.44
CA VAL A 28 -2.52 7.69 30.99
C VAL A 28 -2.96 7.56 29.54
N THR A 29 -4.13 8.11 29.24
CA THR A 29 -4.65 8.29 27.88
C THR A 29 -5.08 9.74 27.67
N VAL A 30 -5.13 10.17 26.41
CA VAL A 30 -5.80 11.43 26.04
C VAL A 30 -7.28 11.31 26.39
N SER A 31 -7.85 12.36 26.96
CA SER A 31 -9.26 12.39 27.37
C SER A 31 -10.19 12.31 26.16
N ASN A 32 -11.26 11.53 26.28
CA ASN A 32 -12.37 11.53 25.32
C ASN A 32 -13.35 12.70 25.56
N ARG A 33 -13.13 13.48 26.62
CA ARG A 33 -13.91 14.65 27.03
C ARG A 33 -12.96 15.84 27.22
N PRO A 34 -12.45 16.40 26.10
CA PRO A 34 -11.50 17.52 26.15
C PRO A 34 -12.10 18.78 26.77
N ASP A 35 -13.44 18.85 26.88
CA ASP A 35 -14.16 19.89 27.62
C ASP A 35 -13.97 19.79 29.15
N LEU A 36 -13.56 18.64 29.66
CA LEU A 36 -13.38 18.40 31.10
C LEU A 36 -11.91 18.36 31.52
N CYS A 37 -11.04 17.79 30.69
CA CYS A 37 -9.60 17.68 30.93
C CYS A 37 -8.86 17.25 29.67
N GLU A 38 -7.55 17.46 29.64
CA GLU A 38 -6.67 17.02 28.55
C GLU A 38 -6.37 15.51 28.62
N TYR A 39 -6.09 15.01 29.82
CA TYR A 39 -5.66 13.63 30.05
C TYR A 39 -6.46 12.96 31.16
N GLN A 40 -6.53 11.63 31.07
CA GLN A 40 -7.25 10.79 32.01
C GLN A 40 -6.45 9.54 32.37
N CYS A 41 -6.48 9.16 33.64
CA CYS A 41 -6.01 7.86 34.13
C CYS A 41 -7.17 7.06 34.76
N ASN A 42 -7.25 5.78 34.38
CA ASN A 42 -8.33 4.86 34.79
C ASN A 42 -7.87 3.80 35.81
N GLY A 43 -6.62 3.91 36.27
CA GLY A 43 -5.96 2.90 37.12
C GLY A 43 -6.68 2.59 38.41
N ALA A 44 -7.26 3.60 39.06
CA ALA A 44 -7.93 3.42 40.34
C ALA A 44 -9.10 2.43 40.27
N MET A 45 -9.83 2.36 39.14
CA MET A 45 -10.87 1.36 38.92
C MET A 45 -10.32 -0.06 38.80
N ALA A 46 -9.18 -0.23 38.12
CA ALA A 46 -8.51 -1.52 38.01
C ALA A 46 -7.93 -1.98 39.36
N GLY A 47 -7.43 -1.03 40.17
CA GLY A 47 -6.88 -1.29 41.50
C GLY A 47 -7.94 -1.65 42.56
N ALA A 48 -9.19 -1.21 42.40
CA ALA A 48 -10.22 -1.32 43.43
C ALA A 48 -10.42 -2.74 43.99
N LYS A 49 -10.45 -3.75 43.11
CA LYS A 49 -10.59 -5.16 43.50
C LYS A 49 -9.39 -5.66 44.30
N LYS A 50 -8.18 -5.26 43.90
CA LYS A 50 -6.92 -5.73 44.49
C LYS A 50 -6.66 -5.12 45.86
N TYR A 51 -6.93 -3.82 46.00
CA TYR A 51 -6.68 -3.08 47.23
C TYR A 51 -7.90 -3.01 48.17
N HIS A 52 -9.00 -3.70 47.81
CA HIS A 52 -10.24 -3.74 48.58
C HIS A 52 -10.75 -2.35 48.98
N LYS A 53 -10.61 -1.38 48.06
CA LYS A 53 -10.85 0.04 48.32
C LYS A 53 -11.71 0.62 47.20
N ALA A 54 -12.64 1.51 47.55
CA ALA A 54 -13.49 2.14 46.55
C ALA A 54 -12.63 2.94 45.56
N PRO A 55 -12.88 2.86 44.23
CA PRO A 55 -11.98 3.46 43.26
C PRO A 55 -11.79 4.97 43.43
N PHE A 56 -12.84 5.70 43.81
CA PHE A 56 -12.72 7.14 44.08
C PHE A 56 -11.77 7.45 45.24
N MET A 57 -11.68 6.59 46.26
CA MET A 57 -10.73 6.81 47.37
C MET A 57 -9.29 6.60 46.92
N ILE A 58 -9.03 5.65 46.02
CA ILE A 58 -7.71 5.46 45.41
C ILE A 58 -7.36 6.70 44.56
N ALA A 59 -8.31 7.16 43.74
CA ALA A 59 -8.13 8.36 42.93
C ALA A 59 -7.93 9.62 43.78
N ASP A 60 -8.65 9.79 44.90
CA ASP A 60 -8.50 10.93 45.81
C ASP A 60 -7.07 11.01 46.37
N GLU A 61 -6.53 9.88 46.84
CA GLU A 61 -5.16 9.83 47.40
C GLU A 61 -4.09 10.13 46.35
N VAL A 62 -4.24 9.59 45.15
CA VAL A 62 -3.30 9.85 44.05
C VAL A 62 -3.43 11.31 43.58
N ALA A 63 -4.64 11.85 43.48
CA ALA A 63 -4.89 13.24 43.14
C ALA A 63 -4.26 14.20 44.16
N GLU A 64 -4.37 13.89 45.46
CA GLU A 64 -3.73 14.66 46.53
C GLU A 64 -2.21 14.66 46.38
N LYS A 65 -1.62 13.51 46.04
CA LYS A 65 -0.17 13.40 45.81
C LYS A 65 0.30 14.24 44.60
N LEU A 66 -0.54 14.32 43.57
CA LEU A 66 -0.25 15.03 42.33
C LEU A 66 -0.40 16.56 42.43
N GLN A 67 -0.99 17.09 43.52
CA GLN A 67 -1.08 18.55 43.74
C GLN A 67 0.30 19.24 43.78
N SER A 68 1.36 18.50 44.13
CA SER A 68 2.75 19.00 44.13
C SER A 68 3.53 18.68 42.85
N SER A 69 2.89 18.09 41.83
CA SER A 69 3.57 17.76 40.58
C SER A 69 3.99 19.02 39.82
N LYS A 70 5.14 18.94 39.14
CA LYS A 70 5.56 19.97 38.18
C LYS A 70 5.05 19.71 36.76
N VAL A 71 4.46 18.53 36.53
CA VAL A 71 3.96 18.09 35.23
C VAL A 71 2.46 18.31 35.14
N VAL A 72 1.74 18.12 36.25
CA VAL A 72 0.29 18.20 36.34
C VAL A 72 -0.13 19.48 37.07
N LYS A 73 -1.10 20.20 36.52
CA LYS A 73 -1.60 21.46 37.08
C LYS A 73 -2.91 21.29 37.86
N ASP A 74 -3.96 20.82 37.18
CA ASP A 74 -5.33 20.80 37.70
C ASP A 74 -5.84 19.35 37.73
N VAL A 75 -5.45 18.58 38.76
CA VAL A 75 -5.90 17.18 38.92
C VAL A 75 -7.17 17.08 39.75
N ALA A 76 -8.13 16.31 39.24
CA ALA A 76 -9.41 16.04 39.90
C ALA A 76 -9.70 14.54 39.91
N SER A 77 -10.07 14.03 41.09
CA SER A 77 -10.71 12.74 41.25
C SER A 77 -12.20 12.85 40.91
N VAL A 78 -12.66 12.06 39.94
CA VAL A 78 -14.04 12.08 39.46
C VAL A 78 -14.65 10.69 39.62
N LYS A 79 -15.86 10.62 40.18
CA LYS A 79 -16.54 9.33 40.37
C LYS A 79 -16.75 8.59 39.03
N PRO A 80 -16.60 7.26 39.01
CA PRO A 80 -16.37 6.37 40.16
C PRO A 80 -14.92 6.23 40.61
N GLY A 81 -13.94 6.80 39.90
CA GLY A 81 -12.50 6.73 40.20
C GLY A 81 -11.62 7.08 38.99
N PHE A 82 -12.02 8.09 38.22
CA PHE A 82 -11.20 8.69 37.17
C PHE A 82 -10.26 9.73 37.79
N LEU A 83 -9.03 9.78 37.28
CA LEU A 83 -8.12 10.89 37.50
C LEU A 83 -8.09 11.74 36.24
N ASN A 84 -8.76 12.89 36.29
CA ASN A 84 -8.82 13.86 35.20
C ASN A 84 -7.82 14.97 35.48
N PHE A 85 -7.00 15.34 34.50
CA PHE A 85 -6.01 16.38 34.73
C PHE A 85 -5.54 17.08 33.45
N ASN A 86 -5.02 18.29 33.65
CA ASN A 86 -4.35 19.09 32.64
C ASN A 86 -2.85 19.20 32.95
N LEU A 87 -2.04 19.38 31.91
CA LEU A 87 -0.62 19.60 32.08
C LEU A 87 -0.33 21.02 32.56
N ASP A 88 0.80 21.16 33.25
CA ASP A 88 1.35 22.46 33.53
C ASP A 88 1.85 23.16 32.25
N ASN A 89 1.53 24.44 32.11
CA ASN A 89 1.84 25.22 30.91
C ASN A 89 3.35 25.46 30.76
N GLU A 90 4.08 25.66 31.87
CA GLU A 90 5.54 25.84 31.82
C GLU A 90 6.22 24.53 31.43
N TYR A 91 5.73 23.41 31.97
CA TYR A 91 6.19 22.08 31.57
C TYR A 91 5.94 21.82 30.08
N LEU A 92 4.73 22.07 29.58
CA LEU A 92 4.40 21.87 28.18
C LEU A 92 5.23 22.77 27.27
N ALA A 93 5.40 24.05 27.62
CA ALA A 93 6.26 24.97 26.89
C ALA A 93 7.71 24.50 26.87
N SER A 94 8.23 23.99 27.99
CA SER A 94 9.57 23.40 28.08
C SER A 94 9.71 22.17 27.16
N TYR A 95 8.72 21.27 27.16
CA TYR A 95 8.70 20.10 26.27
C TYR A 95 8.72 20.52 24.79
N VAL A 96 7.88 21.47 24.39
CA VAL A 96 7.85 21.98 23.00
C VAL A 96 9.16 22.67 22.62
N ASN A 97 9.76 23.45 23.53
CA ASN A 97 11.06 24.08 23.31
C ASN A 97 12.17 23.03 23.13
N GLN A 98 12.13 21.93 23.87
CA GLN A 98 13.04 20.80 23.66
C GLN A 98 12.79 20.09 22.33
N MET A 99 11.53 19.91 21.92
CA MET A 99 11.21 19.33 20.61
C MET A 99 11.83 20.16 19.48
N LYS A 100 11.76 21.49 19.55
CA LYS A 100 12.27 22.41 18.53
C LYS A 100 13.77 22.24 18.25
N THR A 101 14.56 21.91 19.27
CA THR A 101 16.01 21.71 19.15
C THR A 101 16.41 20.24 19.00
N SER A 102 15.47 19.31 19.26
CA SER A 102 15.70 17.88 19.14
C SER A 102 15.74 17.43 17.68
N ASN A 103 16.63 16.49 17.38
CA ASN A 103 16.65 15.83 16.07
C ASN A 103 15.27 15.24 15.75
N LYS A 104 14.77 15.50 14.54
CA LYS A 104 13.43 15.10 14.07
C LYS A 104 12.32 15.39 15.09
N HIS A 105 12.36 16.56 15.72
CA HIS A 105 11.34 16.99 16.69
C HIS A 105 11.18 16.04 17.89
N GLY A 106 12.24 15.30 18.22
CA GLY A 106 12.24 14.39 19.36
C GLY A 106 11.71 12.99 19.08
N ILE A 107 11.33 12.64 17.83
CA ILE A 107 10.88 11.29 17.49
C ILE A 107 11.97 10.27 17.83
N GLU A 108 11.61 9.28 18.65
CA GLU A 108 12.44 8.10 18.88
C GLU A 108 12.36 7.17 17.68
N LEU A 109 13.51 6.97 17.03
CA LEU A 109 13.65 6.08 15.89
C LEU A 109 14.00 4.68 16.40
N SER A 110 13.32 3.66 15.89
CA SER A 110 13.72 2.27 16.10
C SER A 110 15.00 1.96 15.32
N ALA A 111 15.54 0.75 15.53
CA ALA A 111 16.58 0.22 14.66
C ALA A 111 16.12 0.32 13.18
N PRO A 112 16.95 0.83 12.26
CA PRO A 112 16.58 0.93 10.85
C PRO A 112 16.21 -0.44 10.26
N GLU A 113 15.04 -0.52 9.63
CA GLU A 113 14.66 -1.65 8.78
C GLU A 113 14.92 -1.30 7.31
N LYS A 114 15.24 -2.31 6.50
CA LYS A 114 15.12 -2.24 5.04
C LYS A 114 13.73 -2.70 4.62
N ILE A 115 13.01 -1.85 3.91
CA ILE A 115 11.60 -2.03 3.58
C ILE A 115 11.40 -1.89 2.08
N VAL A 116 10.78 -2.87 1.43
CA VAL A 116 10.24 -2.72 0.08
C VAL A 116 8.75 -2.42 0.20
N ILE A 117 8.28 -1.36 -0.46
CA ILE A 117 6.87 -1.00 -0.52
C ILE A 117 6.40 -0.98 -1.98
N ASP A 118 5.39 -1.80 -2.25
CA ASP A 118 4.74 -1.96 -3.55
C ASP A 118 3.45 -1.14 -3.58
N TYR A 119 3.37 -0.16 -4.48
CA TYR A 119 2.23 0.74 -4.59
C TYR A 119 2.15 1.41 -5.97
N GLY A 120 1.00 1.99 -6.30
CA GLY A 120 0.77 2.64 -7.59
C GLY A 120 0.31 1.66 -8.67
N GLY A 121 1.16 0.69 -9.02
CA GLY A 121 0.90 -0.52 -9.83
C GLY A 121 -0.18 -0.50 -10.90
N PRO A 122 -0.26 0.52 -11.79
CA PRO A 122 -1.22 0.48 -12.86
C PRO A 122 -0.80 -0.54 -13.93
N ASN A 123 -1.77 -0.99 -14.72
CA ASN A 123 -1.46 -1.71 -15.95
C ASN A 123 -0.90 -0.74 -16.99
N VAL A 124 0.17 -1.13 -17.68
CA VAL A 124 0.69 -0.36 -18.82
C VAL A 124 -0.33 -0.33 -19.96
N ALA A 125 -0.20 0.66 -20.85
CA ALA A 125 -1.13 0.93 -21.95
C ALA A 125 -2.59 1.23 -21.55
N LYS A 126 -2.85 1.53 -20.27
CA LYS A 126 -4.14 2.06 -19.82
C LYS A 126 -3.93 3.42 -19.16
N PRO A 127 -4.82 4.39 -19.40
CA PRO A 127 -4.70 5.69 -18.77
C PRO A 127 -4.91 5.58 -17.27
N LEU A 128 -4.18 6.41 -16.51
CA LEU A 128 -4.45 6.55 -15.08
C LEU A 128 -5.83 7.13 -14.86
N HIS A 129 -6.56 6.49 -13.96
CA HIS A 129 -7.89 6.90 -13.56
C HIS A 129 -7.96 6.99 -12.04
N VAL A 130 -9.01 7.60 -11.53
CA VAL A 130 -9.21 7.86 -10.10
C VAL A 130 -9.02 6.64 -9.19
N GLY A 131 -9.31 5.42 -9.68
CA GLY A 131 -9.06 4.18 -8.94
C GLY A 131 -7.59 3.92 -8.56
N HIS A 132 -6.62 4.38 -9.36
CA HIS A 132 -5.18 4.21 -9.09
C HIS A 132 -4.65 5.24 -8.08
N LEU A 133 -5.42 6.29 -7.79
CA LEU A 133 -5.01 7.39 -6.92
C LEU A 133 -4.75 6.91 -5.48
N ARG A 134 -5.59 6.00 -4.99
CA ARG A 134 -5.51 5.54 -3.59
C ARG A 134 -4.20 4.85 -3.30
N SER A 135 -3.82 3.85 -4.10
CA SER A 135 -2.56 3.12 -3.88
C SER A 135 -1.37 4.07 -3.94
N ALA A 136 -1.32 4.93 -4.97
CA ALA A 136 -0.25 5.90 -5.17
C ALA A 136 -0.05 6.84 -3.97
N ILE A 137 -1.12 7.51 -3.52
CA ILE A 137 -1.04 8.48 -2.42
C ILE A 137 -0.77 7.79 -1.08
N ILE A 138 -1.46 6.67 -0.79
CA ILE A 138 -1.29 5.95 0.48
C ILE A 138 0.14 5.40 0.57
N GLY A 139 0.61 4.75 -0.49
CA GLY A 139 1.96 4.20 -0.55
C GLY A 139 3.04 5.28 -0.45
N GLU A 140 2.89 6.41 -1.17
CA GLU A 140 3.82 7.53 -1.07
C GLU A 140 3.88 8.10 0.35
N SER A 141 2.72 8.29 0.99
CA SER A 141 2.65 8.76 2.38
C SER A 141 3.34 7.80 3.34
N VAL A 142 3.07 6.49 3.21
CA VAL A 142 3.68 5.46 4.07
C VAL A 142 5.20 5.42 3.84
N LYS A 143 5.66 5.45 2.60
CA LYS A 143 7.08 5.51 2.24
C LYS A 143 7.77 6.72 2.89
N ARG A 144 7.19 7.91 2.77
CA ARG A 144 7.74 9.15 3.36
C ARG A 144 7.79 9.08 4.88
N ILE A 145 6.73 8.59 5.54
CA ILE A 145 6.69 8.41 6.99
C ILE A 145 7.78 7.43 7.45
N LEU A 146 7.91 6.27 6.78
CA LEU A 146 8.90 5.25 7.13
C LEU A 146 10.33 5.73 6.91
N ARG A 147 10.61 6.47 5.82
CA ARG A 147 11.92 7.13 5.60
C ARG A 147 12.20 8.18 6.66
N TYR A 148 11.20 9.01 7.00
CA TYR A 148 11.34 9.99 8.07
C TYR A 148 11.59 9.31 9.43
N ALA A 149 11.03 8.12 9.66
CA ALA A 149 11.31 7.28 10.82
C ALA A 149 12.70 6.60 10.79
N GLY A 150 13.54 6.86 9.78
CA GLY A 150 14.94 6.40 9.72
C GLY A 150 15.16 5.07 9.01
N ASN A 151 14.15 4.52 8.34
CA ASN A 151 14.26 3.26 7.59
C ASN A 151 14.82 3.49 6.18
N GLU A 152 15.47 2.47 5.63
CA GLU A 152 15.77 2.39 4.19
C GLU A 152 14.52 1.85 3.49
N VAL A 153 13.84 2.69 2.72
CA VAL A 153 12.58 2.31 2.06
C VAL A 153 12.74 2.40 0.55
N ILE A 154 12.48 1.31 -0.15
CA ILE A 154 12.48 1.20 -1.61
C ILE A 154 11.02 1.14 -2.06
N GLY A 155 10.57 2.18 -2.74
CA GLY A 155 9.27 2.27 -3.38
C GLY A 155 9.30 1.70 -4.79
N ASP A 156 8.47 0.69 -5.03
CA ASP A 156 8.34 0.02 -6.32
C ASP A 156 6.94 0.26 -6.89
N ALA A 157 6.89 0.78 -8.12
CA ALA A 157 5.64 1.00 -8.84
C ALA A 157 4.97 -0.31 -9.27
N HIS A 158 5.70 -1.43 -9.35
CA HIS A 158 5.26 -2.76 -9.80
C HIS A 158 4.11 -2.77 -10.85
N LEU A 159 4.48 -2.56 -12.12
CA LEU A 159 3.53 -2.37 -13.21
C LEU A 159 3.00 -3.70 -13.76
N GLY A 160 1.70 -3.71 -14.12
CA GLY A 160 1.09 -4.80 -14.87
C GLY A 160 1.41 -4.69 -16.36
N ASP A 161 2.39 -5.44 -16.84
CA ASP A 161 2.90 -5.36 -18.22
C ASP A 161 2.89 -6.67 -18.99
N TRP A 162 2.42 -7.75 -18.37
CA TRP A 162 2.51 -9.09 -18.93
C TRP A 162 1.13 -9.74 -19.01
N GLY A 163 0.77 -10.28 -20.18
CA GLY A 163 -0.50 -10.98 -20.38
C GLY A 163 -1.30 -10.55 -21.60
N LEU A 164 -2.56 -11.01 -21.66
CA LEU A 164 -3.43 -10.88 -22.84
C LEU A 164 -3.66 -9.43 -23.28
N GLN A 165 -3.59 -8.47 -22.36
CA GLN A 165 -3.68 -7.05 -22.70
C GLN A 165 -2.62 -6.61 -23.72
N MET A 166 -1.42 -7.18 -23.67
CA MET A 166 -0.36 -6.87 -24.63
C MET A 166 -0.65 -7.50 -25.99
N GLY A 167 -1.11 -8.76 -26.01
CA GLY A 167 -1.54 -9.43 -27.25
C GLY A 167 -2.66 -8.68 -27.95
N LEU A 168 -3.66 -8.18 -27.21
CA LEU A 168 -4.73 -7.35 -27.76
C LEU A 168 -4.21 -6.09 -28.45
N ILE A 169 -3.29 -5.37 -27.80
CA ILE A 169 -2.70 -4.14 -28.36
C ILE A 169 -1.88 -4.45 -29.60
N ILE A 170 -1.04 -5.49 -29.56
CA ILE A 170 -0.18 -5.88 -30.68
C ILE A 170 -1.03 -6.33 -31.89
N THR A 171 -2.08 -7.12 -31.66
CA THR A 171 -2.98 -7.57 -32.74
C THR A 171 -3.74 -6.42 -33.38
N GLU A 172 -4.29 -5.50 -32.58
CA GLU A 172 -4.97 -4.32 -33.12
C GLU A 172 -4.00 -3.36 -33.82
N LEU A 173 -2.78 -3.18 -33.29
CA LEU A 173 -1.73 -2.41 -33.96
C LEU A 173 -1.40 -3.02 -35.33
N LYS A 174 -1.31 -4.36 -35.42
CA LYS A 174 -1.09 -5.08 -36.67
C LYS A 174 -2.21 -4.87 -37.67
N GLU A 175 -3.47 -4.80 -37.24
CA GLU A 175 -4.58 -4.49 -38.14
C GLU A 175 -4.54 -3.05 -38.67
N ARG A 176 -4.16 -2.10 -37.81
CA ARG A 176 -4.10 -0.67 -38.16
C ARG A 176 -2.89 -0.33 -39.03
N LYS A 177 -1.75 -0.97 -38.77
CA LYS A 177 -0.45 -0.69 -39.40
C LYS A 177 0.25 -2.01 -39.77
N PRO A 178 -0.32 -2.81 -40.69
CA PRO A 178 0.23 -4.13 -41.06
C PRO A 178 1.61 -4.06 -41.73
N GLU A 179 1.94 -2.92 -42.31
CA GLU A 179 3.21 -2.63 -42.99
C GLU A 179 4.39 -2.40 -42.02
N LEU A 180 4.12 -2.33 -40.71
CA LEU A 180 5.19 -2.17 -39.74
C LEU A 180 6.15 -3.35 -39.78
N VAL A 181 7.44 -3.02 -39.86
CA VAL A 181 8.54 -3.98 -39.98
C VAL A 181 8.61 -5.01 -38.84
N TYR A 182 8.02 -4.71 -37.66
CA TYR A 182 7.91 -5.65 -36.54
C TYR A 182 7.10 -6.91 -36.87
N PHE A 183 6.26 -6.86 -37.91
CA PHE A 183 5.43 -7.98 -38.35
C PHE A 183 6.01 -8.73 -39.55
N ASP A 184 7.17 -8.30 -40.05
CA ASP A 184 7.91 -8.98 -41.12
C ASP A 184 8.85 -10.03 -40.50
N PRO A 185 8.56 -11.34 -40.68
CA PRO A 185 9.39 -12.41 -40.12
C PRO A 185 10.78 -12.52 -40.77
N GLU A 186 10.98 -11.95 -41.96
CA GLU A 186 12.27 -11.97 -42.66
C GLU A 186 13.17 -10.80 -42.25
N TYR A 187 12.64 -9.84 -41.48
CA TYR A 187 13.38 -8.67 -41.09
C TYR A 187 14.44 -8.97 -40.01
N THR A 188 15.70 -8.72 -40.40
CA THR A 188 16.89 -8.95 -39.54
C THR A 188 17.62 -7.67 -39.16
N GLY A 189 17.24 -6.51 -39.73
CA GLY A 189 17.82 -5.19 -39.41
C GLY A 189 17.36 -4.65 -38.06
N GLU A 190 17.88 -3.49 -37.62
CA GLU A 190 17.50 -2.86 -36.35
C GLU A 190 16.11 -2.23 -36.39
N TYR A 191 15.26 -2.55 -35.40
CA TYR A 191 13.94 -1.94 -35.32
C TYR A 191 14.01 -0.44 -35.02
N PRO A 192 13.02 0.37 -35.49
CA PRO A 192 12.97 1.79 -35.18
C PRO A 192 13.03 2.08 -33.68
N GLU A 193 13.77 3.12 -33.28
CA GLU A 193 13.84 3.55 -31.87
C GLU A 193 12.57 4.26 -31.40
N GLU A 194 11.91 4.98 -32.31
CA GLU A 194 10.67 5.69 -32.04
C GLU A 194 9.47 4.75 -32.05
N ALA A 195 8.55 4.97 -31.10
CA ALA A 195 7.36 4.15 -30.99
C ALA A 195 6.43 4.39 -32.20
N PRO A 196 5.82 3.33 -32.78
CA PRO A 196 4.90 3.47 -33.91
C PRO A 196 3.51 3.96 -33.48
N PHE A 197 3.35 4.44 -32.25
CA PHE A 197 2.11 4.95 -31.67
C PHE A 197 2.42 5.93 -30.53
N THR A 198 1.45 6.81 -30.28
CA THR A 198 1.41 7.70 -29.11
C THR A 198 0.65 7.06 -27.95
N ILE A 199 0.74 7.66 -26.75
CA ILE A 199 -0.07 7.22 -25.61
C ILE A 199 -1.57 7.35 -25.90
N SER A 200 -1.99 8.41 -26.59
CA SER A 200 -3.39 8.62 -26.99
C SER A 200 -3.86 7.56 -27.98
N GLU A 201 -3.01 7.11 -28.91
CA GLU A 201 -3.35 5.97 -29.78
C GLU A 201 -3.49 4.67 -28.99
N LEU A 202 -2.64 4.40 -27.97
CA LEU A 202 -2.80 3.23 -27.10
C LEU A 202 -4.12 3.24 -26.33
N GLU A 203 -4.56 4.41 -25.88
CA GLU A 203 -5.85 4.60 -25.20
C GLU A 203 -7.05 4.28 -26.10
N GLU A 204 -6.90 4.37 -27.43
CA GLU A 204 -7.93 3.99 -28.40
C GLU A 204 -7.80 2.51 -28.82
N ILE A 205 -6.57 2.05 -29.01
CA ILE A 205 -6.25 0.68 -29.43
C ILE A 205 -6.77 -0.32 -28.41
N TYR A 206 -6.49 -0.13 -27.12
CA TYR A 206 -6.85 -1.13 -26.11
C TYR A 206 -8.37 -1.35 -25.97
N PRO A 207 -9.21 -0.31 -25.81
CA PRO A 207 -10.66 -0.50 -25.76
C PRO A 207 -11.23 -1.07 -27.06
N CYS A 208 -10.70 -0.67 -28.22
CA CYS A 208 -11.10 -1.23 -29.52
C CYS A 208 -10.81 -2.73 -29.58
N ALA A 209 -9.56 -3.13 -29.29
CA ALA A 209 -9.13 -4.52 -29.28
C ALA A 209 -9.92 -5.36 -28.27
N SER A 210 -10.13 -4.83 -27.05
CA SER A 210 -10.91 -5.50 -26.01
C SER A 210 -12.38 -5.66 -26.41
N GLY A 211 -12.95 -4.70 -27.14
CA GLY A 211 -14.29 -4.80 -27.71
C GLY A 211 -14.37 -5.88 -28.79
N LYS A 212 -13.43 -5.88 -29.74
CA LYS A 212 -13.34 -6.89 -30.81
C LYS A 212 -13.20 -8.29 -30.24
N ALA A 213 -12.28 -8.51 -29.30
CA ALA A 213 -12.04 -9.82 -28.70
C ALA A 213 -13.26 -10.42 -27.95
N LYS A 214 -14.25 -9.60 -27.57
CA LYS A 214 -15.51 -10.09 -26.96
C LYS A 214 -16.56 -10.49 -27.99
N ALA A 215 -16.47 -9.95 -29.21
CA ALA A 215 -17.46 -10.14 -30.26
C ALA A 215 -16.97 -11.06 -31.40
N ASP A 216 -15.65 -11.20 -31.55
CA ASP A 216 -14.99 -11.94 -32.63
C ASP A 216 -14.00 -12.97 -32.03
N GLU A 217 -14.37 -14.24 -32.15
CA GLU A 217 -13.56 -15.37 -31.69
C GLU A 217 -12.24 -15.51 -32.47
N GLU A 218 -12.20 -15.16 -33.76
CA GLU A 218 -10.97 -15.19 -34.55
C GLU A 218 -10.00 -14.09 -34.12
N PHE A 219 -10.51 -12.89 -33.83
CA PHE A 219 -9.71 -11.82 -33.24
C PHE A 219 -9.17 -12.24 -31.86
N ALA A 220 -10.02 -12.81 -31.00
CA ALA A 220 -9.61 -13.29 -29.68
C ALA A 220 -8.49 -14.33 -29.78
N LYS A 221 -8.58 -15.26 -30.74
CA LYS A 221 -7.54 -16.24 -31.02
C LYS A 221 -6.24 -15.57 -31.48
N ARG A 222 -6.30 -14.62 -32.42
CA ARG A 222 -5.10 -13.87 -32.87
C ARG A 222 -4.43 -13.09 -31.74
N ALA A 223 -5.21 -12.49 -30.83
CA ALA A 223 -4.69 -11.81 -29.65
C ALA A 223 -4.04 -12.78 -28.64
N HIS A 224 -4.60 -13.97 -28.49
CA HIS A 224 -3.98 -15.04 -27.71
C HIS A 224 -2.65 -15.49 -28.35
N ASP A 225 -2.63 -15.76 -29.65
CA ASP A 225 -1.43 -16.14 -30.40
C ASP A 225 -0.35 -15.06 -30.31
N ALA A 226 -0.73 -13.78 -30.41
CA ALA A 226 0.18 -12.65 -30.19
C ALA A 226 0.78 -12.62 -28.77
N THR A 227 -0.01 -12.98 -27.76
CA THR A 227 0.47 -13.09 -26.37
C THR A 227 1.51 -14.22 -26.26
N VAL A 228 1.26 -15.36 -26.91
CA VAL A 228 2.20 -16.49 -26.93
C VAL A 228 3.50 -16.12 -27.66
N MET A 229 3.42 -15.41 -28.80
CA MET A 229 4.61 -14.91 -29.50
C MET A 229 5.46 -14.01 -28.60
N LEU A 230 4.84 -13.07 -27.88
CA LEU A 230 5.53 -12.22 -26.90
C LEU A 230 6.16 -13.05 -25.78
N GLN A 231 5.45 -14.02 -25.21
CA GLN A 231 5.96 -14.89 -24.16
C GLN A 231 7.14 -15.76 -24.61
N ASN A 232 7.15 -16.16 -25.87
CA ASN A 232 8.26 -16.86 -26.51
C ASN A 232 9.41 -15.93 -26.95
N LYS A 233 9.34 -14.64 -26.58
CA LYS A 233 10.35 -13.61 -26.90
C LYS A 233 10.54 -13.42 -28.40
N ASP A 234 9.46 -13.51 -29.18
CA ASP A 234 9.51 -13.12 -30.59
C ASP A 234 10.07 -11.71 -30.72
N ARG A 235 11.01 -11.53 -31.65
CA ARG A 235 11.84 -10.34 -31.76
C ARG A 235 10.99 -9.09 -32.06
N GLY A 236 10.03 -9.19 -32.97
CA GLY A 236 9.17 -8.08 -33.37
C GLY A 236 8.14 -7.73 -32.30
N TYR A 237 7.53 -8.75 -31.69
CA TYR A 237 6.52 -8.56 -30.66
C TYR A 237 7.14 -8.00 -29.37
N THR A 238 8.34 -8.46 -29.01
CA THR A 238 9.12 -7.92 -27.89
C THR A 238 9.52 -6.46 -28.13
N ALA A 239 9.89 -6.10 -29.36
CA ALA A 239 10.20 -4.72 -29.71
C ALA A 239 8.96 -3.80 -29.57
N ILE A 240 7.80 -4.22 -30.07
CA ILE A 240 6.54 -3.49 -29.86
C ILE A 240 6.23 -3.34 -28.36
N TRP A 241 6.34 -4.43 -27.59
CA TRP A 241 6.12 -4.39 -26.15
C TRP A 241 7.05 -3.41 -25.43
N ASN A 242 8.33 -3.36 -25.81
CA ASN A 242 9.28 -2.37 -25.27
C ASN A 242 8.85 -0.93 -25.60
N HIS A 243 8.31 -0.66 -26.80
CA HIS A 243 7.74 0.66 -27.12
C HIS A 243 6.51 0.96 -26.26
N ILE A 244 5.62 -0.01 -26.04
CA ILE A 244 4.46 0.14 -25.16
C ILE A 244 4.92 0.52 -23.74
N LEU A 245 5.92 -0.20 -23.22
CA LEU A 245 6.51 0.08 -21.91
C LEU A 245 7.08 1.49 -21.81
N LYS A 246 7.93 1.87 -22.77
CA LYS A 246 8.57 3.19 -22.79
C LYS A 246 7.54 4.32 -22.74
N VAL A 247 6.60 4.32 -23.69
CA VAL A 247 5.56 5.37 -23.80
C VAL A 247 4.65 5.38 -22.56
N SER A 248 4.30 4.20 -22.03
CA SER A 248 3.46 4.12 -20.82
C SER A 248 4.20 4.64 -19.58
N ILE A 249 5.45 4.24 -19.36
CA ILE A 249 6.22 4.65 -18.17
C ILE A 249 6.46 6.15 -18.17
N GLU A 250 6.80 6.75 -19.32
CA GLU A 250 6.98 8.20 -19.44
C GLU A 250 5.69 8.97 -19.10
N ASP A 251 4.53 8.52 -19.58
CA ASP A 251 3.24 9.12 -19.23
C ASP A 251 2.88 8.94 -17.74
N LEU A 252 3.11 7.74 -17.19
CA LEU A 252 2.90 7.46 -15.77
C LEU A 252 3.77 8.36 -14.89
N GLN A 253 5.06 8.52 -15.21
CA GLN A 253 5.99 9.40 -14.50
C GLN A 253 5.51 10.84 -14.50
N LYS A 254 5.05 11.34 -15.65
CA LYS A 254 4.49 12.70 -15.78
C LYS A 254 3.26 12.87 -14.89
N ASN A 255 2.35 11.91 -14.89
CA ASN A 255 1.12 11.99 -14.09
C ASN A 255 1.36 11.84 -12.59
N TYR A 256 2.24 10.94 -12.16
CA TYR A 256 2.60 10.80 -10.75
C TYR A 256 3.39 12.00 -10.21
N SER A 257 4.25 12.62 -11.03
CA SER A 257 4.96 13.85 -10.68
C SER A 257 4.00 15.01 -10.36
N LYS A 258 2.85 15.12 -11.06
CA LYS A 258 1.81 16.11 -10.76
C LYS A 258 1.18 15.91 -9.38
N LEU A 259 1.31 14.73 -8.79
CA LEU A 259 0.80 14.37 -7.45
C LEU A 259 1.90 14.37 -6.37
N ASP A 260 3.14 14.75 -6.70
CA ASP A 260 4.32 14.56 -5.85
C ASP A 260 4.51 13.10 -5.39
N VAL A 261 4.18 12.15 -6.27
CA VAL A 261 4.41 10.72 -6.07
C VAL A 261 5.63 10.29 -6.87
N HIS A 262 6.58 9.63 -6.21
CA HIS A 262 7.86 9.23 -6.82
C HIS A 262 8.16 7.77 -6.52
N PHE A 263 8.79 7.05 -7.43
CA PHE A 263 9.18 5.65 -7.21
C PHE A 263 10.69 5.51 -7.37
N ASP A 264 11.29 4.63 -6.56
CA ASP A 264 12.71 4.29 -6.71
C ASP A 264 12.90 3.23 -7.81
N LEU A 265 11.90 2.36 -7.95
CA LEU A 265 11.86 1.29 -8.94
C LEU A 265 10.58 1.36 -9.77
N TRP A 266 10.73 1.04 -11.05
CA TRP A 266 9.64 0.84 -12.00
C TRP A 266 9.65 -0.62 -12.46
N LYS A 267 9.63 -1.55 -11.49
CA LYS A 267 9.58 -2.98 -11.80
C LYS A 267 8.22 -3.34 -12.37
N LYS A 268 8.15 -4.52 -12.96
CA LYS A 268 6.99 -5.00 -13.69
C LYS A 268 6.76 -6.48 -13.41
N GLU A 269 5.56 -6.98 -13.69
CA GLU A 269 5.25 -8.40 -13.57
C GLU A 269 6.21 -9.28 -14.41
N SER A 270 6.65 -8.77 -15.56
CA SER A 270 7.62 -9.48 -16.41
C SER A 270 8.99 -9.70 -15.74
N ASP A 271 9.40 -8.83 -14.81
CA ASP A 271 10.73 -8.90 -14.18
C ASP A 271 10.86 -10.14 -13.27
N ALA A 272 9.74 -10.64 -12.75
CA ALA A 272 9.68 -11.83 -11.93
C ALA A 272 9.68 -13.15 -12.73
N GLN A 273 9.40 -13.11 -14.04
CA GLN A 273 9.27 -14.31 -14.90
C GLN A 273 10.47 -15.27 -14.82
N PRO A 274 11.75 -14.80 -14.82
CA PRO A 274 12.90 -15.69 -14.74
C PRO A 274 12.95 -16.54 -13.45
N TYR A 275 12.26 -16.13 -12.38
CA TYR A 275 12.26 -16.83 -11.10
C TYR A 275 11.17 -17.89 -10.97
N ILE A 276 10.18 -17.90 -11.88
CA ILE A 276 9.03 -18.81 -11.82
C ILE A 276 9.44 -20.29 -11.94
N PRO A 277 10.25 -20.73 -12.93
CA PRO A 277 10.53 -22.15 -13.12
C PRO A 277 11.20 -22.79 -11.89
N ASP A 278 12.23 -22.13 -11.35
CA ASP A 278 12.98 -22.61 -10.18
C ASP A 278 12.09 -22.63 -8.93
N MET A 279 11.27 -21.60 -8.73
CA MET A 279 10.34 -21.54 -7.61
C MET A 279 9.29 -22.67 -7.68
N VAL A 280 8.70 -22.89 -8.85
CA VAL A 280 7.73 -23.98 -9.07
C VAL A 280 8.37 -25.34 -8.81
N GLN A 281 9.59 -25.56 -9.31
CA GLN A 281 10.29 -26.83 -9.10
C GLN A 281 10.58 -27.05 -7.61
N MET A 282 11.05 -26.02 -6.91
CA MET A 282 11.27 -26.06 -5.46
C MET A 282 10.00 -26.41 -4.67
N LEU A 283 8.84 -25.84 -5.05
CA LEU A 283 7.57 -26.20 -4.40
C LEU A 283 7.20 -27.68 -4.57
N LYS A 284 7.49 -28.26 -5.74
CA LYS A 284 7.29 -29.69 -6.01
C LYS A 284 8.28 -30.55 -5.21
N ASP A 285 9.55 -30.16 -5.20
CA ASP A 285 10.62 -30.91 -4.54
C ASP A 285 10.44 -30.94 -3.01
N LYS A 286 9.93 -29.85 -2.42
CA LYS A 286 9.54 -29.79 -1.00
C LYS A 286 8.25 -30.58 -0.69
N GLY A 287 7.57 -31.15 -1.69
CA GLY A 287 6.30 -31.85 -1.52
C GLY A 287 5.14 -30.95 -1.10
N LEU A 288 5.27 -29.62 -1.28
CA LEU A 288 4.25 -28.64 -0.89
C LEU A 288 3.15 -28.50 -1.95
N ALA A 289 3.50 -28.68 -3.23
CA ALA A 289 2.59 -28.54 -4.34
C ALA A 289 2.16 -29.90 -4.92
N TYR A 290 0.87 -30.04 -5.22
CA TYR A 290 0.30 -31.26 -5.81
C TYR A 290 -0.70 -30.93 -6.92
N ILE A 291 -1.03 -31.92 -7.75
CA ILE A 291 -2.00 -31.75 -8.85
C ILE A 291 -3.43 -31.97 -8.32
N SER A 292 -4.29 -30.98 -8.54
CA SER A 292 -5.72 -31.02 -8.25
C SER A 292 -6.50 -30.54 -9.48
N ASN A 293 -7.36 -31.39 -10.03
CA ASN A 293 -8.12 -31.11 -11.26
C ASN A 293 -7.24 -30.60 -12.43
N GLY A 294 -6.05 -31.18 -12.56
CA GLY A 294 -5.05 -30.80 -13.57
C GLY A 294 -4.20 -29.58 -13.21
N ALA A 295 -4.62 -28.72 -12.28
CA ALA A 295 -3.86 -27.56 -11.84
C ALA A 295 -2.85 -27.93 -10.73
N LEU A 296 -1.72 -27.22 -10.67
CA LEU A 296 -0.77 -27.34 -9.56
C LEU A 296 -1.18 -26.40 -8.43
N VAL A 297 -1.42 -26.93 -7.23
CA VAL A 297 -1.95 -26.18 -6.09
C VAL A 297 -1.13 -26.42 -4.82
N VAL A 298 -1.23 -25.48 -3.87
CA VAL A 298 -0.65 -25.58 -2.52
C VAL A 298 -1.75 -25.33 -1.48
N ASP A 299 -1.91 -26.23 -0.52
CA ASP A 299 -2.85 -26.05 0.58
C ASP A 299 -2.33 -25.01 1.57
N VAL A 300 -3.16 -24.01 1.90
CA VAL A 300 -2.77 -22.87 2.74
C VAL A 300 -3.76 -22.61 3.87
N ALA A 301 -4.78 -23.43 4.05
CA ALA A 301 -5.72 -23.30 5.15
C ALA A 301 -5.04 -23.57 6.50
N LYS A 302 -5.49 -22.91 7.56
CA LYS A 302 -5.03 -23.10 8.94
C LYS A 302 -6.21 -23.47 9.84
N PRO A 303 -6.00 -24.26 10.92
CA PRO A 303 -7.08 -24.66 11.83
C PRO A 303 -7.80 -23.47 12.50
N GLU A 304 -7.10 -22.35 12.69
CA GLU A 304 -7.63 -21.15 13.36
C GLU A 304 -8.41 -20.22 12.41
N ASP A 305 -8.52 -20.57 11.12
CA ASP A 305 -9.20 -19.74 10.14
C ASP A 305 -10.70 -19.64 10.43
N THR A 306 -11.18 -18.40 10.56
CA THR A 306 -12.62 -18.11 10.76
C THR A 306 -13.44 -18.17 9.47
N LYS A 307 -12.78 -18.28 8.32
CA LYS A 307 -13.36 -18.37 6.97
C LYS A 307 -12.62 -19.42 6.17
N GLU A 308 -13.30 -20.06 5.24
CA GLU A 308 -12.66 -21.00 4.32
C GLU A 308 -11.57 -20.28 3.49
N VAL A 309 -10.36 -20.85 3.49
CA VAL A 309 -9.24 -20.41 2.67
C VAL A 309 -8.93 -21.53 1.68
N PRO A 310 -9.30 -21.37 0.39
CA PRO A 310 -9.08 -22.43 -0.60
C PRO A 310 -7.60 -22.60 -0.91
N PRO A 311 -7.20 -23.72 -1.52
CA PRO A 311 -5.83 -23.93 -2.01
C PRO A 311 -5.38 -22.81 -2.94
N CYS A 312 -4.10 -22.45 -2.86
CA CYS A 312 -3.47 -21.49 -3.74
C CYS A 312 -3.10 -22.17 -5.07
N ILE A 313 -3.69 -21.73 -6.18
CA ILE A 313 -3.35 -22.27 -7.51
C ILE A 313 -2.04 -21.64 -7.98
N ILE A 314 -1.02 -22.47 -8.19
CA ILE A 314 0.32 -22.07 -8.64
C ILE A 314 0.45 -22.13 -10.15
N LEU A 315 -0.10 -23.14 -10.81
CA LEU A 315 -0.16 -23.23 -12.27
C LEU A 315 -1.51 -23.79 -12.70
N LYS A 316 -2.01 -23.32 -13.85
CA LYS A 316 -3.19 -23.89 -14.50
C LYS A 316 -2.90 -25.29 -15.06
N SER A 317 -3.94 -25.97 -15.53
CA SER A 317 -3.84 -27.30 -16.14
C SER A 317 -3.04 -27.35 -17.44
N ASP A 318 -2.94 -26.23 -18.14
CA ASP A 318 -2.10 -26.05 -19.34
C ASP A 318 -0.64 -25.67 -19.00
N GLY A 319 -0.30 -25.58 -17.70
CA GLY A 319 1.01 -25.15 -17.22
C GLY A 319 1.22 -23.63 -17.20
N ALA A 320 0.23 -22.82 -17.57
CA ALA A 320 0.35 -21.37 -17.56
C ALA A 320 0.39 -20.81 -16.12
N SER A 321 1.23 -19.79 -15.94
CA SER A 321 1.33 -19.04 -14.69
C SER A 321 0.12 -18.12 -14.48
N LEU A 322 -0.14 -17.79 -13.21
CA LEU A 322 -1.19 -16.88 -12.76
C LEU A 322 -0.57 -15.71 -11.99
N TYR A 323 -1.43 -14.81 -11.50
CA TYR A 323 -1.01 -13.72 -10.61
C TYR A 323 -0.37 -14.25 -9.33
N GLN A 324 -0.90 -15.32 -8.72
CA GLN A 324 -0.29 -15.94 -7.54
C GLN A 324 1.15 -16.38 -7.79
N THR A 325 1.41 -17.00 -8.95
CA THR A 325 2.75 -17.44 -9.36
C THR A 325 3.70 -16.26 -9.49
N THR A 326 3.22 -15.20 -10.12
CA THR A 326 4.00 -13.98 -10.39
C THR A 326 4.31 -13.23 -9.10
N ASP A 327 3.34 -13.11 -8.18
CA ASP A 327 3.55 -12.48 -6.87
C ASP A 327 4.52 -13.28 -5.98
N LEU A 328 4.42 -14.62 -6.00
CA LEU A 328 5.39 -15.47 -5.29
C LEU A 328 6.80 -15.32 -5.88
N ALA A 329 6.92 -15.29 -7.21
CA ALA A 329 8.19 -15.06 -7.88
C ALA A 329 8.74 -13.66 -7.59
N THR A 330 7.87 -12.65 -7.47
CA THR A 330 8.23 -11.28 -7.07
C THR A 330 8.76 -11.24 -5.63
N ILE A 331 8.20 -12.03 -4.71
CA ILE A 331 8.78 -12.19 -3.36
C ILE A 331 10.19 -12.79 -3.44
N VAL A 332 10.39 -13.83 -4.26
CA VAL A 332 11.71 -14.45 -4.48
C VAL A 332 12.70 -13.45 -5.05
N GLU A 333 12.30 -12.66 -6.05
CA GLU A 333 13.13 -11.61 -6.63
C GLU A 333 13.51 -10.57 -5.57
N ARG A 334 12.53 -10.04 -4.81
CA ARG A 334 12.75 -9.02 -3.79
C ARG A 334 13.68 -9.51 -2.68
N GLU A 335 13.55 -10.75 -2.25
CA GLU A 335 14.46 -11.36 -1.28
C GLU A 335 15.89 -11.46 -1.84
N LYS A 336 16.04 -11.98 -3.06
CA LYS A 336 17.35 -12.11 -3.71
C LYS A 336 18.05 -10.77 -3.92
N LEU A 337 17.31 -9.74 -4.31
CA LEU A 337 17.88 -8.42 -4.64
C LEU A 337 18.12 -7.55 -3.41
N PHE A 338 17.20 -7.54 -2.45
CA PHE A 338 17.18 -6.54 -1.40
C PHE A 338 17.38 -7.10 0.01
N LYS A 339 17.03 -8.37 0.25
CA LYS A 339 16.96 -9.00 1.60
C LYS A 339 16.24 -8.09 2.61
N PRO A 340 14.98 -7.69 2.33
CA PRO A 340 14.29 -6.71 3.13
C PRO A 340 13.85 -7.30 4.49
N ASN A 341 13.86 -6.49 5.55
CA ASN A 341 13.22 -6.87 6.81
C ASN A 341 11.68 -6.87 6.68
N ARG A 342 11.14 -6.13 5.70
CA ARG A 342 9.70 -6.00 5.49
C ARG A 342 9.34 -5.75 4.03
N ILE A 343 8.28 -6.39 3.55
CA ILE A 343 7.66 -6.14 2.25
C ILE A 343 6.20 -5.72 2.49
N ILE A 344 5.83 -4.54 2.01
CA ILE A 344 4.49 -3.95 2.19
C ILE A 344 3.80 -3.87 0.82
N TYR A 345 2.61 -4.44 0.72
CA TYR A 345 1.78 -4.40 -0.49
C TYR A 345 0.59 -3.46 -0.27
N VAL A 346 0.56 -2.32 -0.98
CA VAL A 346 -0.51 -1.32 -0.88
C VAL A 346 -1.54 -1.54 -1.98
N VAL A 347 -2.54 -2.37 -1.69
CA VAL A 347 -3.47 -2.90 -2.70
C VAL A 347 -4.92 -2.74 -2.25
N ASP A 348 -5.87 -2.79 -3.20
CA ASP A 348 -7.30 -2.76 -2.91
C ASP A 348 -7.69 -3.93 -1.98
N LYS A 349 -8.49 -3.64 -0.96
CA LYS A 349 -8.92 -4.60 0.07
C LYS A 349 -9.58 -5.86 -0.51
N ARG A 350 -10.17 -5.79 -1.70
CA ARG A 350 -10.76 -6.97 -2.38
C ARG A 350 -9.73 -8.05 -2.69
N GLN A 351 -8.43 -7.74 -2.71
CA GLN A 351 -7.34 -8.68 -2.93
C GLN A 351 -6.79 -9.31 -1.63
N GLU A 352 -7.41 -9.06 -0.48
CA GLU A 352 -6.95 -9.56 0.82
C GLU A 352 -6.79 -11.09 0.87
N MET A 353 -7.73 -11.85 0.28
CA MET A 353 -7.65 -13.31 0.22
C MET A 353 -6.47 -13.78 -0.63
N HIS A 354 -6.23 -13.12 -1.77
CA HIS A 354 -5.11 -13.43 -2.67
C HIS A 354 -3.77 -13.27 -1.94
N PHE A 355 -3.52 -12.12 -1.31
CA PHE A 355 -2.28 -11.91 -0.56
C PHE A 355 -2.18 -12.81 0.68
N THR A 356 -3.31 -13.18 1.30
CA THR A 356 -3.33 -14.19 2.37
C THR A 356 -2.80 -15.53 1.86
N GLN A 357 -3.25 -15.98 0.68
CA GLN A 357 -2.75 -17.22 0.06
C GLN A 357 -1.27 -17.11 -0.31
N VAL A 358 -0.88 -16.04 -1.02
CA VAL A 358 0.52 -15.80 -1.43
C VAL A 358 1.46 -15.78 -0.23
N PHE A 359 1.13 -15.04 0.83
CA PHE A 359 1.99 -14.98 2.01
C PHE A 359 2.10 -16.33 2.72
N ARG A 360 1.02 -17.13 2.74
CA ARG A 360 1.07 -18.47 3.35
C ARG A 360 1.91 -19.43 2.54
N VAL A 361 1.79 -19.44 1.20
CA VAL A 361 2.69 -20.23 0.35
C VAL A 361 4.14 -19.78 0.57
N SER A 362 4.38 -18.46 0.60
CA SER A 362 5.71 -17.91 0.86
C SER A 362 6.32 -18.38 2.19
N ARG A 363 5.51 -18.54 3.24
CA ARG A 363 5.96 -19.09 4.54
C ARG A 363 6.21 -20.58 4.49
N LEU A 364 5.27 -21.37 3.95
CA LEU A 364 5.41 -22.82 3.83
C LEU A 364 6.66 -23.20 3.02
N ALA A 365 6.91 -22.44 1.96
CA ALA A 365 8.05 -22.66 1.08
C ALA A 365 9.35 -21.99 1.54
N GLU A 366 9.31 -21.21 2.63
CA GLU A 366 10.45 -20.46 3.16
C GLU A 366 11.09 -19.55 2.10
N LEU A 367 10.27 -18.87 1.28
CA LEU A 367 10.76 -17.97 0.23
C LEU A 367 11.50 -16.74 0.80
N VAL A 368 11.19 -16.40 2.05
CA VAL A 368 11.82 -15.34 2.84
C VAL A 368 12.13 -15.88 4.24
N PRO A 369 13.14 -15.32 4.93
CA PRO A 369 13.38 -15.60 6.34
C PRO A 369 12.14 -15.42 7.23
N GLU A 370 12.07 -16.17 8.33
CA GLU A 370 10.92 -16.17 9.25
C GLU A 370 10.63 -14.76 9.83
N ASP A 371 11.69 -14.00 10.11
CA ASP A 371 11.63 -12.64 10.67
C ASP A 371 11.30 -11.54 9.64
N THR A 372 11.40 -11.85 8.34
CA THR A 372 11.00 -10.91 7.27
C THR A 372 9.49 -10.71 7.28
N LYS A 373 9.00 -9.50 7.49
CA LYS A 373 7.54 -9.22 7.61
C LYS A 373 6.89 -9.02 6.24
N LEU A 374 5.93 -9.87 5.87
CA LEU A 374 5.06 -9.66 4.72
C LEU A 374 3.75 -9.00 5.17
N GLN A 375 3.44 -7.81 4.64
CA GLN A 375 2.32 -7.00 5.10
C GLN A 375 1.40 -6.59 3.95
N PHE A 376 0.11 -6.90 4.10
CA PHE A 376 -0.94 -6.39 3.24
C PHE A 376 -1.49 -5.09 3.83
N LEU A 377 -1.40 -3.99 3.08
CA LEU A 377 -1.97 -2.70 3.44
C LEU A 377 -3.18 -2.41 2.53
N GLY A 378 -4.32 -2.99 2.90
CA GLY A 378 -5.57 -2.90 2.15
C GLY A 378 -6.23 -1.52 2.23
N PHE A 379 -6.67 -0.97 1.09
CA PHE A 379 -7.52 0.24 1.04
C PHE A 379 -8.89 -0.04 0.42
N GLY A 380 -9.91 0.74 0.79
CA GLY A 380 -11.28 0.57 0.28
C GLY A 380 -11.48 1.12 -1.14
N THR A 381 -12.67 0.92 -1.73
CA THR A 381 -13.00 1.50 -3.04
C THR A 381 -13.22 3.01 -2.96
N MET A 382 -13.01 3.73 -4.07
CA MET A 382 -13.48 5.10 -4.21
C MET A 382 -14.93 5.10 -4.70
N ASN A 383 -15.83 5.63 -3.88
CA ASN A 383 -17.26 5.64 -4.17
C ASN A 383 -17.78 7.06 -4.38
N GLY A 384 -18.79 7.19 -5.23
CA GLY A 384 -19.57 8.42 -5.38
C GLY A 384 -20.54 8.64 -4.22
N LYS A 385 -21.32 9.73 -4.30
CA LYS A 385 -22.36 10.06 -3.30
C LYS A 385 -23.46 9.00 -3.19
N ASP A 386 -23.62 8.17 -4.21
CA ASP A 386 -24.57 7.06 -4.28
C ASP A 386 -24.05 5.76 -3.63
N GLY A 387 -22.84 5.79 -3.05
CA GLY A 387 -22.19 4.62 -2.46
C GLY A 387 -21.64 3.61 -3.47
N LYS A 388 -21.77 3.87 -4.78
CA LYS A 388 -21.25 3.00 -5.85
C LYS A 388 -19.87 3.46 -6.30
N PRO A 389 -19.08 2.61 -7.01
CA PRO A 389 -17.78 3.01 -7.53
C PRO A 389 -17.85 4.31 -8.33
N PHE A 390 -16.92 5.22 -8.06
CA PHE A 390 -16.90 6.55 -8.66
C PHE A 390 -16.87 6.47 -10.20
N LYS A 391 -17.83 7.15 -10.84
CA LYS A 391 -17.96 7.25 -12.29
C LYS A 391 -18.23 8.70 -12.70
N THR A 392 -17.88 9.03 -13.94
CA THR A 392 -18.23 10.32 -14.56
C THR A 392 -19.74 10.43 -14.76
N ARG A 393 -20.27 11.66 -14.93
CA ARG A 393 -21.70 11.92 -15.19
C ARG A 393 -22.23 11.20 -16.45
N GLN A 394 -21.36 10.97 -17.43
CA GLN A 394 -21.70 10.29 -18.69
C GLN A 394 -21.56 8.76 -18.63
N GLY A 395 -21.14 8.21 -17.49
CA GLY A 395 -20.78 6.80 -17.36
C GLY A 395 -19.36 6.55 -17.90
N GLY A 396 -18.45 6.16 -17.01
CA GLY A 396 -17.04 5.95 -17.34
C GLY A 396 -16.15 6.21 -16.15
N VAL A 397 -14.88 5.80 -16.22
CA VAL A 397 -13.92 6.08 -15.15
C VAL A 397 -13.27 7.44 -15.42
N MET A 398 -13.23 8.31 -14.41
CA MET A 398 -12.63 9.64 -14.55
C MET A 398 -11.11 9.52 -14.66
N ARG A 399 -10.55 10.07 -15.74
CA ARG A 399 -9.10 10.17 -15.94
C ARG A 399 -8.49 11.07 -14.87
N LEU A 400 -7.29 10.68 -14.42
CA LEU A 400 -6.60 11.41 -13.37
C LEU A 400 -6.19 12.82 -13.81
N GLU A 401 -5.72 12.99 -15.05
CA GLU A 401 -5.37 14.30 -15.59
C GLU A 401 -6.54 15.28 -15.59
N HIS A 402 -7.74 14.82 -15.99
CA HIS A 402 -8.94 15.66 -15.95
C HIS A 402 -9.32 16.01 -14.51
N LEU A 403 -9.22 15.06 -13.57
CA LEU A 403 -9.50 15.33 -12.16
C LEU A 403 -8.55 16.39 -11.59
N ILE A 404 -7.26 16.30 -11.88
CA ILE A 404 -6.27 17.28 -11.41
C ILE A 404 -6.56 18.66 -11.98
N ARG A 405 -6.85 18.75 -13.29
CA ARG A 405 -7.21 20.03 -13.93
C ARG A 405 -8.48 20.62 -13.31
N ASP A 406 -9.55 19.83 -13.23
CA ASP A 406 -10.84 20.30 -12.70
C ASP A 406 -10.70 20.76 -11.23
N ILE A 407 -9.84 20.12 -10.43
CA ILE A 407 -9.53 20.56 -9.05
C ILE A 407 -8.72 21.87 -9.05
N ASN A 408 -7.70 21.99 -9.91
CA ASN A 408 -6.89 23.20 -9.99
C ASN A 408 -7.74 24.42 -10.37
N ASP A 409 -8.62 24.26 -11.37
CA ASP A 409 -9.53 25.32 -11.80
C ASP A 409 -10.48 25.73 -10.65
N ALA A 410 -11.09 24.75 -9.98
CA ALA A 410 -11.99 25.01 -8.85
C ALA A 410 -11.29 25.69 -7.65
N VAL A 411 -10.04 25.33 -7.36
CA VAL A 411 -9.24 25.98 -6.30
C VAL A 411 -8.80 27.38 -6.71
N TYR A 412 -8.40 27.57 -7.97
CA TYR A 412 -8.05 28.88 -8.52
C TYR A 412 -9.21 29.86 -8.43
N ASP A 413 -10.39 29.46 -8.90
CA ASP A 413 -11.61 30.27 -8.84
C ASP A 413 -11.94 30.69 -7.41
N LYS A 414 -11.79 29.77 -6.45
CA LYS A 414 -12.02 30.06 -5.03
C LYS A 414 -11.00 31.05 -4.46
N ILE A 415 -9.73 30.94 -4.85
CA ILE A 415 -8.69 31.89 -4.41
C ILE A 415 -8.96 33.28 -4.98
N MET A 416 -9.36 33.36 -6.25
CA MET A 416 -9.68 34.64 -6.89
C MET A 416 -10.90 35.30 -6.24
N ALA A 417 -11.99 34.55 -6.00
CA ALA A 417 -13.18 35.07 -5.32
C ALA A 417 -12.87 35.61 -3.92
N SER A 418 -12.00 34.95 -3.14
CA SER A 418 -11.61 35.45 -1.81
C SER A 418 -10.75 36.72 -1.84
N ARG A 419 -10.07 37.02 -2.95
CA ARG A 419 -9.31 38.27 -3.09
C ARG A 419 -10.21 39.45 -3.41
N ASP A 420 -11.22 39.22 -4.25
CA ASP A 420 -12.19 40.25 -4.60
C ASP A 420 -13.07 40.63 -3.38
N GLU A 421 -13.29 39.71 -2.43
CA GLU A 421 -13.99 39.98 -1.16
C GLU A 421 -13.14 40.76 -0.13
N ASP A 422 -11.81 40.69 -0.18
CA ASP A 422 -10.91 41.44 0.71
C ASP A 422 -10.57 42.86 0.17
N GLU A 423 -10.91 43.14 -1.10
CA GLU A 423 -10.73 44.45 -1.76
C GLU A 423 -12.00 45.34 -1.76
N GLU A 424 -13.16 44.83 -1.32
CA GLU A 424 -14.38 45.60 -1.00
C GLU A 424 -14.48 45.95 0.50
#